data_AF-A0A1I1GK02-F1
#
_entry.id   AF-A0A1I1GK02-F1
#
_cell.length_a   1.000
_cell.length_b   1.000
_cell.length_c   1.000
_cell.angle_alpha   90.00
_cell.angle_beta   90.00
_cell.angle_gamma   90.00
#
_symmetry.space_group_name_H-M   'P 1'
#
loop_
_entity.id
_entity.type
_entity.pdbx_description
1 polymer ?
#
loop_
_entity_poly.entity_id
_entity_poly.type
_entity_poly.pdbx_seq_one_letter_code
_entity_poly.pdbx_strand_id
1 'polypeptide(L)'
;MNNSSYLSRISATFALVPLLLLNCVNAEEKADEVARTIAKAANYIYFRSFEQDPVVDSFTKNELETLSKHLGPLNSLIRGAIGVQHSIGGAMLMAHFSLKDNFDYLRSTMLAPGRFYGWEGSYTNDEDTFYSDEQYVYHSKYLKAIEKLMNAPLHEVIILNNRERKYILDISANPNHESYHWSIWIGRKLRIF
;
A
#
# COMPACT_ATOMS: atom_id res chain seq x y z
N MET A 1 2.28 14.97 -76.67
CA MET A 1 2.44 13.64 -76.05
C MET A 1 3.78 13.58 -75.32
N ASN A 2 3.77 13.61 -73.99
CA ASN A 2 4.36 12.57 -73.13
C ASN A 2 4.40 13.05 -71.67
N ASN A 3 3.49 12.48 -70.89
CA ASN A 3 3.55 12.36 -69.44
C ASN A 3 4.76 11.50 -69.07
N SER A 4 5.71 12.00 -68.29
CA SER A 4 6.47 11.19 -67.32
C SER A 4 7.53 12.05 -66.61
N SER A 5 7.20 12.58 -65.43
CA SER A 5 8.22 12.87 -64.40
C SER A 5 7.63 13.14 -63.00
N TYR A 6 6.31 13.27 -62.84
CA TYR A 6 5.66 13.42 -61.54
C TYR A 6 5.74 12.19 -60.61
N LEU A 7 6.23 11.05 -61.11
CA LEU A 7 6.38 9.80 -60.33
C LEU A 7 7.73 9.66 -59.61
N SER A 8 8.60 10.67 -59.63
CA SER A 8 9.90 10.62 -58.92
C SER A 8 9.90 11.26 -57.53
N ARG A 9 8.76 11.78 -57.03
CA ARG A 9 8.66 12.41 -55.71
C ARG A 9 7.64 11.79 -54.75
N ILE A 10 7.21 10.57 -55.02
CA ILE A 10 6.41 9.76 -54.09
C ILE A 10 7.19 8.49 -53.76
N SER A 11 8.33 8.62 -53.07
CA SER A 11 9.06 7.43 -52.61
C SER A 11 9.80 7.58 -51.28
N ALA A 12 9.55 8.65 -50.52
CA ALA A 12 10.10 8.76 -49.16
C ALA A 12 9.04 9.07 -48.08
N THR A 13 7.85 9.53 -48.45
CA THR A 13 6.82 9.91 -47.46
C THR A 13 5.85 8.77 -47.10
N PHE A 14 5.76 7.71 -47.91
CA PHE A 14 4.85 6.59 -47.67
C PHE A 14 5.43 5.46 -46.80
N ALA A 15 6.72 5.52 -46.45
CA ALA A 15 7.35 4.55 -45.55
C ALA A 15 7.27 4.95 -44.05
N LEU A 16 6.79 6.16 -43.73
CA LEU A 16 6.70 6.64 -42.34
C LEU A 16 5.28 6.55 -41.74
N VAL A 17 4.26 6.31 -42.55
CA VAL A 17 2.87 6.17 -42.08
C VAL A 17 2.62 4.83 -41.36
N PRO A 18 3.19 3.69 -41.79
CA PRO A 18 3.05 2.44 -41.04
C PRO A 18 3.78 2.45 -39.69
N LEU A 19 4.90 3.18 -39.57
CA LEU A 19 5.67 3.30 -38.32
C LEU A 19 5.01 4.25 -37.29
N LEU A 20 4.29 5.27 -37.75
CA LEU A 20 3.49 6.13 -36.87
C LEU A 20 2.19 5.44 -36.40
N LEU A 21 1.56 4.62 -37.25
CA LEU A 21 0.37 3.84 -36.85
C LEU A 21 0.70 2.66 -35.94
N LEU A 22 1.83 1.96 -36.14
CA LEU A 22 2.30 0.93 -35.20
C LEU A 22 2.72 1.51 -33.84
N ASN A 23 3.25 2.73 -33.81
CA ASN A 23 3.56 3.41 -32.54
C ASN A 23 2.30 3.91 -31.82
N CYS A 24 1.25 4.32 -32.54
CA CYS A 24 -0.03 4.70 -31.93
C CYS A 24 -0.81 3.49 -31.40
N VAL A 25 -0.89 2.39 -32.14
CA VAL A 25 -1.56 1.15 -31.67
C VAL A 25 -0.83 0.56 -30.45
N ASN A 26 0.51 0.52 -30.47
CA ASN A 26 1.30 0.12 -29.30
C ASN A 26 1.17 1.10 -28.13
N ALA A 27 0.96 2.39 -28.39
CA ALA A 27 0.78 3.38 -27.33
C ALA A 27 -0.58 3.26 -26.66
N GLU A 28 -1.65 2.99 -27.43
CA GLU A 28 -2.99 2.70 -26.89
C GLU A 28 -2.99 1.38 -26.12
N GLU A 29 -2.42 0.30 -26.67
CA GLU A 29 -2.32 -0.99 -25.96
C GLU A 29 -1.50 -0.89 -24.66
N LYS A 30 -0.39 -0.13 -24.68
CA LYS A 30 0.41 0.14 -23.47
C LYS A 30 -0.32 1.04 -22.48
N ALA A 31 -1.06 2.04 -22.95
CA ALA A 31 -1.87 2.89 -22.08
C ALA A 31 -2.97 2.08 -21.38
N ASP A 32 -3.59 1.14 -22.09
CA ASP A 32 -4.57 0.20 -21.55
C ASP A 32 -3.93 -0.76 -20.53
N GLU A 33 -2.72 -1.26 -20.77
CA GLU A 33 -1.99 -2.08 -19.81
C GLU A 33 -1.66 -1.31 -18.53
N VAL A 34 -1.19 -0.07 -18.64
CA VAL A 34 -0.93 0.81 -17.49
C VAL A 34 -2.22 1.07 -16.71
N ALA A 35 -3.31 1.43 -17.40
CA ALA A 35 -4.60 1.71 -16.76
C ALA A 35 -5.14 0.48 -16.00
N ARG A 36 -5.09 -0.71 -16.62
CA ARG A 36 -5.49 -1.97 -15.97
C ARG A 36 -4.62 -2.27 -14.74
N THR A 37 -3.31 -2.08 -14.85
CA THR A 37 -2.37 -2.31 -13.76
C THR A 37 -2.66 -1.37 -12.58
N ILE A 38 -2.91 -0.08 -12.85
CA ILE A 38 -3.27 0.90 -11.82
C ILE A 38 -4.65 0.60 -11.22
N ALA A 39 -5.62 0.18 -12.01
CA ALA A 39 -6.94 -0.22 -11.50
C ALA A 39 -6.85 -1.45 -10.59
N LYS A 40 -6.02 -2.44 -10.95
CA LYS A 40 -5.73 -3.60 -10.10
C LYS A 40 -5.01 -3.18 -8.81
N ALA A 41 -4.07 -2.26 -8.88
CA ALA A 41 -3.43 -1.69 -7.70
C ALA A 41 -4.42 -0.95 -6.80
N ALA A 42 -5.32 -0.14 -7.37
CA ALA A 42 -6.39 0.48 -6.60
C ALA A 42 -7.29 -0.58 -5.95
N ASN A 43 -7.68 -1.62 -6.69
CA ASN A 43 -8.47 -2.71 -6.12
C ASN A 43 -7.73 -3.40 -4.97
N TYR A 44 -6.44 -3.68 -5.14
CA TYR A 44 -5.59 -4.25 -4.10
C TYR A 44 -5.52 -3.35 -2.86
N ILE A 45 -5.30 -2.06 -3.06
CA ILE A 45 -5.20 -1.08 -1.99
C ILE A 45 -6.52 -1.03 -1.20
N TYR A 46 -7.66 -0.89 -1.86
CA TYR A 46 -8.93 -0.61 -1.19
C TYR A 46 -9.69 -1.87 -0.75
N PHE A 47 -9.47 -3.02 -1.40
CA PHE A 47 -10.35 -4.18 -1.25
C PHE A 47 -9.64 -5.52 -1.01
N ARG A 48 -8.30 -5.59 -0.92
CA ARG A 48 -7.62 -6.85 -0.54
C ARG A 48 -8.15 -7.31 0.82
N SER A 49 -8.75 -8.49 0.83
CA SER A 49 -9.11 -9.20 2.06
C SER A 49 -7.89 -9.93 2.65
N PHE A 50 -8.12 -10.48 3.83
CA PHE A 50 -7.12 -10.76 4.85
C PHE A 50 -6.39 -12.09 4.69
N GLU A 51 -6.92 -12.98 3.86
CA GLU A 51 -6.47 -14.36 3.84
C GLU A 51 -5.26 -14.63 2.94
N GLN A 52 -5.03 -13.90 1.84
CA GLN A 52 -4.00 -14.36 0.89
C GLN A 52 -3.20 -13.25 0.22
N ASP A 53 -1.91 -13.57 0.06
CA ASP A 53 -0.87 -13.02 -0.83
C ASP A 53 0.02 -11.86 -0.33
N PRO A 54 1.34 -12.08 -0.21
CA PRO A 54 2.35 -11.07 -0.51
C PRO A 54 2.06 -10.26 -1.79
N VAL A 55 2.54 -9.01 -1.87
CA VAL A 55 2.42 -8.18 -3.09
C VAL A 55 2.90 -8.94 -4.34
N VAL A 56 3.96 -9.73 -4.21
CA VAL A 56 4.53 -10.52 -5.32
C VAL A 56 3.62 -11.63 -5.85
N ASP A 57 2.63 -12.06 -5.07
CA ASP A 57 1.73 -13.14 -5.47
C ASP A 57 0.46 -12.57 -6.15
N SER A 58 0.12 -11.31 -5.88
CA SER A 58 -0.99 -10.63 -6.56
C SER A 58 -0.62 -9.90 -7.83
N PHE A 59 0.64 -9.60 -8.06
CA PHE A 59 1.09 -8.88 -9.24
C PHE A 59 2.15 -9.68 -9.97
N THR A 60 2.00 -9.81 -11.28
CA THR A 60 3.04 -10.32 -12.15
C THR A 60 4.25 -9.39 -12.12
N LYS A 61 5.42 -9.90 -12.54
CA LYS A 61 6.64 -9.10 -12.63
C LYS A 61 6.45 -7.84 -13.50
N ASN A 62 5.77 -7.96 -14.65
CA ASN A 62 5.51 -6.84 -15.55
C ASN A 62 4.61 -5.78 -14.90
N GLU A 63 3.55 -6.20 -14.17
CA GLU A 63 2.69 -5.27 -13.44
C GLU A 63 3.47 -4.52 -12.36
N LEU A 64 4.36 -5.19 -11.62
CA LEU A 64 5.21 -4.53 -10.62
C LEU A 64 6.21 -3.56 -11.26
N GLU A 65 6.81 -3.92 -12.40
CA GLU A 65 7.66 -3.02 -13.16
C GLU A 65 6.89 -1.79 -13.66
N THR A 66 5.65 -1.97 -14.13
CA THR A 66 4.76 -0.88 -14.53
C THR A 66 4.44 0.02 -13.34
N LEU A 67 4.02 -0.53 -12.20
CA LEU A 67 3.76 0.25 -10.98
C LEU A 67 5.00 1.03 -10.51
N SER A 68 6.19 0.43 -10.59
CA SER A 68 7.46 1.09 -10.23
C SER A 68 7.78 2.30 -11.12
N LYS A 69 7.30 2.33 -12.37
CA LYS A 69 7.45 3.47 -13.29
C LYS A 69 6.41 4.57 -13.00
N HIS A 70 5.36 4.27 -12.23
CA HIS A 70 4.24 5.17 -11.94
C HIS A 70 4.02 5.38 -10.43
N LEU A 71 5.11 5.55 -9.66
CA LEU A 71 5.04 5.73 -8.20
C LEU A 71 4.29 7.00 -7.75
N GLY A 72 4.28 8.06 -8.55
CA GLY A 72 3.58 9.32 -8.22
C GLY A 72 2.06 9.11 -8.02
N PRO A 73 1.33 8.67 -9.05
CA PRO A 73 -0.08 8.31 -8.91
C PRO A 73 -0.34 7.25 -7.84
N LEU A 74 0.52 6.23 -7.74
CA LEU A 74 0.42 5.17 -6.74
C LEU A 74 0.50 5.72 -5.30
N ASN A 75 1.43 6.63 -5.03
CA ASN A 75 1.58 7.29 -3.72
C ASN A 75 0.33 8.06 -3.31
N SER A 76 -0.28 8.80 -4.25
CA SER A 76 -1.53 9.54 -4.00
C SER A 76 -2.68 8.59 -3.64
N LEU A 77 -2.82 7.48 -4.36
CA LEU A 77 -3.84 6.46 -4.08
C LEU A 77 -3.65 5.82 -2.71
N ILE A 78 -2.42 5.41 -2.41
CA ILE A 78 -2.04 4.81 -1.13
C ILE A 78 -2.33 5.76 0.03
N ARG A 79 -1.93 7.03 -0.08
CA ARG A 79 -2.16 8.03 0.97
C ARG A 79 -3.65 8.24 1.23
N GLY A 80 -4.46 8.36 0.18
CA GLY A 80 -5.91 8.44 0.31
C GLY A 80 -6.49 7.22 1.01
N ALA A 81 -6.06 6.02 0.61
CA ALA A 81 -6.59 4.76 1.13
C ALA A 81 -6.23 4.49 2.60
N ILE A 82 -4.97 4.75 2.99
CA ILE A 82 -4.54 4.63 4.39
C ILE A 82 -5.34 5.57 5.28
N GLY A 83 -5.72 6.73 4.75
CA GLY A 83 -6.35 7.79 5.51
C GLY A 83 -7.82 7.58 5.80
N VAL A 84 -8.52 7.05 4.80
CA VAL A 84 -9.97 6.93 4.80
C VAL A 84 -10.42 5.54 5.24
N GLN A 85 -9.71 4.49 4.83
CA GLN A 85 -10.19 3.11 4.96
C GLN A 85 -9.26 2.18 5.73
N HIS A 86 -8.18 2.70 6.32
CA HIS A 86 -7.21 1.85 7.00
C HIS A 86 -6.74 0.71 6.07
N SER A 87 -6.25 1.10 4.90
CA SER A 87 -5.82 0.19 3.84
C SER A 87 -4.51 -0.56 4.16
N ILE A 88 -4.63 -1.85 4.50
CA ILE A 88 -3.48 -2.78 4.62
C ILE A 88 -2.78 -2.95 3.27
N GLY A 89 -3.56 -3.07 2.19
CA GLY A 89 -3.01 -3.19 0.84
C GLY A 89 -2.10 -2.00 0.48
N GLY A 90 -2.50 -0.80 0.87
CA GLY A 90 -1.70 0.42 0.75
C GLY A 90 -0.38 0.33 1.53
N ALA A 91 -0.42 -0.09 2.79
CA ALA A 91 0.79 -0.28 3.60
C ALA A 91 1.73 -1.35 3.03
N MET A 92 1.19 -2.45 2.52
CA MET A 92 1.97 -3.53 1.91
C MET A 92 2.63 -3.10 0.59
N LEU A 93 1.95 -2.31 -0.24
CA LEU A 93 2.54 -1.73 -1.45
C LEU A 93 3.58 -0.65 -1.13
N MET A 94 3.35 0.17 -0.10
CA MET A 94 4.38 1.10 0.40
C MET A 94 5.65 0.36 0.78
N ALA A 95 5.52 -0.71 1.57
CA ALA A 95 6.66 -1.50 2.01
C ALA A 95 7.33 -2.25 0.85
N HIS A 96 6.58 -2.68 -0.16
CA HIS A 96 7.14 -3.31 -1.35
C HIS A 96 7.99 -2.33 -2.17
N PHE A 97 7.48 -1.13 -2.44
CA PHE A 97 8.17 -0.11 -3.24
C PHE A 97 9.07 0.83 -2.42
N SER A 98 9.25 0.56 -1.12
CA SER A 98 10.04 1.39 -0.20
C SER A 98 9.62 2.86 -0.15
N LEU A 99 8.31 3.13 -0.17
CA LEU A 99 7.73 4.48 -0.24
C LEU A 99 7.68 5.16 1.13
N LYS A 100 8.83 5.72 1.55
CA LYS A 100 9.03 6.29 2.90
C LYS A 100 8.22 7.56 3.18
N ASP A 101 7.83 8.33 2.17
CA ASP A 101 7.13 9.62 2.33
C ASP A 101 5.75 9.50 3.00
N ASN A 102 5.19 8.29 3.06
CA ASN A 102 3.91 7.99 3.71
C ASN A 102 4.09 7.34 5.10
N PHE A 103 5.33 7.16 5.57
CA PHE A 103 5.61 6.50 6.85
C PHE A 103 4.95 7.23 8.01
N ASP A 104 5.11 8.54 8.13
CA ASP A 104 4.52 9.32 9.24
C ASP A 104 3.00 9.18 9.27
N TYR A 105 2.38 9.10 8.08
CA TYR A 105 0.96 8.89 7.96
C TYR A 105 0.53 7.51 8.46
N LEU A 106 1.21 6.46 8.00
CA LEU A 106 1.00 5.08 8.45
C LEU A 106 1.21 4.94 9.97
N ARG A 107 2.31 5.50 10.49
CA ARG A 107 2.62 5.52 11.93
C ARG A 107 1.52 6.24 12.70
N SER A 108 1.11 7.43 12.25
CA SER A 108 0.05 8.20 12.90
C SER A 108 -1.25 7.40 12.94
N THR A 109 -1.63 6.72 11.86
CA THR A 109 -2.83 5.86 11.83
C THR A 109 -2.72 4.70 12.83
N MET A 110 -1.53 4.12 12.97
CA MET A 110 -1.29 3.01 13.89
C MET A 110 -1.19 3.43 15.37
N LEU A 111 -0.80 4.68 15.68
CA LEU A 111 -0.59 5.15 17.05
C LEU A 111 -1.58 6.25 17.50
N ALA A 112 -2.52 6.64 16.64
CA ALA A 112 -3.42 7.77 16.89
C ALA A 112 -4.38 7.49 18.05
N PRO A 113 -4.42 8.35 19.08
CA PRO A 113 -5.39 8.25 20.16
C PRO A 113 -6.82 8.35 19.66
N GLY A 114 -7.72 7.50 20.17
CA GLY A 114 -9.15 7.57 19.85
C GLY A 114 -9.51 7.12 18.43
N ARG A 115 -8.58 6.49 17.70
CA ARG A 115 -8.97 5.65 16.58
C ARG A 115 -9.69 4.42 17.13
N PHE A 116 -10.79 4.05 16.48
CA PHE A 116 -11.40 2.75 16.67
C PHE A 116 -10.51 1.73 15.98
N TYR A 117 -9.66 1.03 16.71
CA TYR A 117 -8.86 -0.04 16.11
C TYR A 117 -9.70 -1.32 15.98
N GLY A 118 -10.94 -1.21 15.47
CA GLY A 118 -11.82 -2.35 15.21
C GLY A 118 -12.35 -3.04 16.49
N TRP A 119 -13.11 -2.30 17.31
CA TRP A 119 -13.29 -2.58 18.74
C TRP A 119 -14.63 -3.20 19.15
N GLU A 120 -15.40 -3.73 18.21
CA GLU A 120 -16.73 -4.30 18.47
C GLU A 120 -16.87 -5.75 17.98
N GLY A 121 -15.80 -6.55 18.12
CA GLY A 121 -16.00 -7.98 18.38
C GLY A 121 -16.59 -8.16 19.77
N SER A 122 -17.35 -9.23 20.01
CA SER A 122 -17.94 -9.50 21.34
C SER A 122 -16.88 -9.29 22.41
N TYR A 123 -17.08 -8.26 23.24
CA TYR A 123 -16.16 -7.88 24.31
C TYR A 123 -15.72 -9.11 25.08
N THR A 124 -14.51 -9.57 24.80
CA THR A 124 -13.88 -10.57 25.62
C THR A 124 -12.59 -9.96 26.14
N ASN A 125 -12.47 -9.92 27.46
CA ASN A 125 -11.17 -9.73 28.10
C ASN A 125 -10.27 -10.97 27.92
N ASP A 126 -10.65 -11.89 27.03
CA ASP A 126 -10.02 -13.16 26.75
C ASP A 126 -8.93 -12.97 25.70
N GLU A 127 -7.69 -13.26 26.10
CA GLU A 127 -6.49 -13.07 25.27
C GLU A 127 -6.50 -14.01 24.04
N ASP A 128 -7.00 -15.24 24.18
CA ASP A 128 -7.07 -16.22 23.10
C ASP A 128 -8.03 -15.77 22.00
N THR A 129 -9.20 -15.26 22.39
CA THR A 129 -10.17 -14.68 21.46
C THR A 129 -9.56 -13.49 20.70
N PHE A 130 -8.83 -12.60 21.38
CA PHE A 130 -8.14 -11.46 20.74
C PHE A 130 -7.13 -11.91 19.67
N TYR A 131 -6.30 -12.93 19.94
CA TYR A 131 -5.33 -13.41 18.96
C TYR A 131 -5.96 -14.19 17.79
N SER A 132 -7.14 -14.76 18.01
CA SER A 132 -7.91 -15.43 16.96
C SER A 132 -8.74 -14.47 16.09
N ASP A 133 -8.88 -13.20 16.51
CA ASP A 133 -9.61 -12.18 15.77
C ASP A 133 -8.89 -11.83 14.47
N GLU A 134 -9.62 -11.82 13.35
CA GLU A 134 -9.09 -11.44 12.04
C GLU A 134 -8.40 -10.05 12.08
N GLN A 135 -8.83 -9.17 12.99
CA GLN A 135 -8.31 -7.83 13.18
C GLN A 135 -6.93 -7.77 13.85
N TYR A 136 -6.56 -8.78 14.66
CA TYR A 136 -5.19 -8.92 15.14
C TYR A 136 -4.22 -9.13 13.97
N VAL A 137 -4.65 -9.87 12.95
CA VAL A 137 -3.87 -10.07 11.73
C VAL A 137 -3.59 -8.72 11.07
N TYR A 138 -4.51 -7.75 11.07
CA TYR A 138 -4.31 -6.45 10.40
C TYR A 138 -3.20 -5.64 11.03
N HIS A 139 -3.20 -5.55 12.36
CA HIS A 139 -2.17 -4.87 13.11
C HIS A 139 -0.80 -5.50 12.86
N SER A 140 -0.74 -6.83 12.81
CA SER A 140 0.50 -7.53 12.48
C SER A 140 1.01 -7.20 11.07
N LYS A 141 0.13 -6.99 10.08
CA LYS A 141 0.52 -6.61 8.71
C LYS A 141 1.04 -5.18 8.63
N TYR A 142 0.42 -4.23 9.34
CA TYR A 142 0.96 -2.86 9.40
C TYR A 142 2.36 -2.81 10.00
N LEU A 143 2.56 -3.51 11.11
CA LEU A 143 3.86 -3.61 11.72
C LEU A 143 4.88 -4.28 10.80
N LYS A 144 4.50 -5.39 10.17
CA LYS A 144 5.36 -6.06 9.18
C LYS A 144 5.70 -5.14 8.00
N ALA A 145 4.75 -4.31 7.56
CA ALA A 145 4.99 -3.32 6.53
C ALA A 145 6.00 -2.26 7.00
N ILE A 146 5.90 -1.78 8.24
CA ILE A 146 6.87 -0.85 8.84
C ILE A 146 8.26 -1.49 8.93
N GLU A 147 8.37 -2.70 9.49
CA GLU A 147 9.65 -3.41 9.61
C GLU A 147 10.30 -3.64 8.25
N LYS A 148 9.50 -4.01 7.24
CA LYS A 148 9.97 -4.19 5.87
C LYS A 148 10.39 -2.87 5.23
N LEU A 149 9.60 -1.80 5.39
CA LEU A 149 9.89 -0.47 4.83
C LEU A 149 11.17 0.13 5.41
N MET A 150 11.40 -0.10 6.71
CA MET A 150 12.51 0.47 7.45
C MET A 150 13.71 -0.47 7.54
N ASN A 151 13.54 -1.74 7.19
CA ASN A 151 14.54 -2.80 7.30
C ASN A 151 15.17 -2.90 8.70
N ALA A 152 14.34 -2.75 9.74
CA ALA A 152 14.74 -2.75 11.13
C ALA A 152 13.54 -3.09 12.02
N PRO A 153 13.76 -3.65 13.23
CA PRO A 153 12.68 -4.01 14.15
C PRO A 153 11.96 -2.77 14.69
N LEU A 154 10.69 -2.95 15.07
CA LEU A 154 9.79 -1.85 15.46
C LEU A 154 10.33 -0.90 16.53
N HIS A 155 10.97 -1.43 17.57
CA HIS A 155 11.51 -0.65 18.69
C HIS A 155 12.71 0.24 18.29
N GLU A 156 13.35 -0.02 17.14
CA GLU A 156 14.41 0.82 16.58
C GLU A 156 13.85 1.91 15.65
N VAL A 157 12.69 1.67 15.04
CA VAL A 157 12.13 2.53 13.98
C VAL A 157 10.99 3.43 14.46
N ILE A 158 10.21 2.98 15.45
CA ILE A 158 9.13 3.76 16.05
C ILE A 158 9.65 4.37 17.35
N ILE A 159 10.07 5.63 17.27
CA ILE A 159 10.37 6.44 18.44
C ILE A 159 9.09 7.13 18.91
N LEU A 160 8.54 6.63 20.02
CA LEU A 160 7.37 7.22 20.65
C LEU A 160 7.72 8.55 21.30
N ASN A 161 6.91 9.57 21.03
CA ASN A 161 6.94 10.79 21.82
C ASN A 161 6.29 10.56 23.20
N ASN A 162 6.45 11.51 24.11
CA ASN A 162 5.94 11.40 25.48
C ASN A 162 4.41 11.19 25.54
N ARG A 163 3.66 11.77 24.60
CA ARG A 163 2.20 11.65 24.54
C ARG A 163 1.77 10.26 24.09
N GLU A 164 2.38 9.73 23.03
CA GLU A 164 2.11 8.37 22.51
C GLU A 164 2.48 7.32 23.56
N ARG A 165 3.65 7.46 24.21
CA ARG A 165 4.09 6.57 25.29
C ARG A 165 3.13 6.59 26.47
N LYS A 166 2.73 7.78 26.93
CA LYS A 166 1.79 7.92 28.04
C LYS A 166 0.43 7.29 27.69
N TYR A 167 -0.06 7.51 26.48
CA TYR A 167 -1.32 6.92 26.03
C TYR A 167 -1.30 5.39 26.08
N ILE A 168 -0.24 4.76 25.57
CA ILE A 168 -0.11 3.29 25.64
C ILE A 168 -0.08 2.82 27.10
N LEU A 169 0.68 3.48 27.98
CA LEU A 169 0.75 3.16 29.39
C LEU A 169 -0.61 3.31 30.10
N ASP A 170 -1.35 4.39 29.83
CA ASP A 170 -2.66 4.66 30.42
C ASP A 170 -3.70 3.58 30.01
N ILE A 171 -3.67 3.12 28.76
CA ILE A 171 -4.52 1.99 28.31
C ILE A 171 -4.07 0.70 28.99
N SER A 172 -2.77 0.41 28.98
CA SER A 172 -2.21 -0.82 29.59
C SER A 172 -2.45 -0.90 31.10
N ALA A 173 -2.70 0.22 31.77
CA ALA A 173 -3.06 0.26 33.19
C ALA A 173 -4.55 -0.03 33.46
N ASN A 174 -5.40 -0.07 32.43
CA ASN A 174 -6.84 -0.31 32.55
C ASN A 174 -7.26 -1.59 31.80
N PRO A 175 -7.33 -2.75 32.48
CA PRO A 175 -7.77 -4.02 31.88
C PRO A 175 -9.18 -4.00 31.29
N ASN A 176 -10.03 -3.05 31.68
CA ASN A 176 -11.38 -2.91 31.14
C ASN A 176 -11.45 -2.00 29.93
N HIS A 177 -10.32 -1.43 29.49
CA HIS A 177 -10.28 -0.68 28.25
C HIS A 177 -10.38 -1.66 27.07
N GLU A 178 -11.26 -1.36 26.11
CA GLU A 178 -11.45 -2.05 24.82
C GLU A 178 -10.16 -2.29 23.99
N SER A 179 -9.08 -1.63 24.38
CA SER A 179 -7.80 -1.58 23.70
C SER A 179 -6.67 -2.23 24.50
N TYR A 180 -7.00 -2.80 25.67
CA TYR A 180 -6.03 -3.30 26.63
C TYR A 180 -5.05 -4.28 25.98
N HIS A 181 -5.54 -5.35 25.35
CA HIS A 181 -4.68 -6.38 24.74
C HIS A 181 -3.80 -5.84 23.62
N TRP A 182 -4.34 -4.95 22.77
CA TRP A 182 -3.54 -4.23 21.77
C TRP A 182 -2.42 -3.43 22.43
N SER A 183 -2.72 -2.69 23.50
CA SER A 183 -1.73 -1.86 24.21
C SER A 183 -0.62 -2.68 24.87
N ILE A 184 -0.97 -3.83 25.46
CA ILE A 184 -0.01 -4.78 26.03
C ILE A 184 0.91 -5.31 24.93
N TRP A 185 0.33 -5.74 23.82
CA TRP A 185 1.08 -6.31 22.72
C TRP A 185 1.98 -5.29 22.01
N ILE A 186 1.48 -4.11 21.67
CA ILE A 186 2.29 -3.05 21.03
C ILE A 186 3.36 -2.54 22.00
N GLY A 187 3.05 -2.45 23.30
CA GLY A 187 4.00 -2.11 24.35
C GLY A 187 5.18 -3.08 24.40
N ARG A 188 4.92 -4.39 24.33
CA ARG A 188 5.97 -5.43 24.23
C ARG A 188 6.79 -5.28 22.94
N LYS A 189 6.14 -5.06 21.79
CA LYS A 189 6.82 -4.89 20.49
C LYS A 189 7.73 -3.66 20.45
N LEU A 190 7.33 -2.59 21.13
CA LEU A 190 8.06 -1.33 21.25
C LEU A 190 8.98 -1.28 22.47
N ARG A 191 9.08 -2.35 23.27
CA ARG A 191 9.90 -2.44 24.49
C ARG A 191 9.62 -1.30 25.48
N ILE A 192 8.34 -0.99 25.69
CA ILE A 192 7.91 0.01 26.68
C ILE A 192 7.99 -0.58 28.10
N PHE A 193 7.70 -1.87 28.23
CA PHE A 193 7.77 -2.70 29.44
C PHE A 193 8.14 -4.14 29.06
#